data_AF-A0A2E3L2L7-F1
#
_entry.id   AF-A0A2E3L2L7-F1
#
_cell.length_a   1.000
_cell.length_b   1.000
_cell.length_c   1.000
_cell.angle_alpha   90.00
_cell.angle_beta   90.00
_cell.angle_gamma   90.00
#
_symmetry.space_group_name_H-M   'P 1'
#
loop_
_entity.id
_entity.type
_entity.pdbx_description
1 polymer ?
#
loop_
_entity_poly.entity_id
_entity_poly.type
_entity_poly.pdbx_seq_one_letter_code
_entity_poly.pdbx_strand_id
1 'polypeptide(L)'
;MSFQLLRRRSLVGGLLAVVMLFSCQAVAGIEEGANALLKSLADQAIKSLTDADTPRPERIRRFRNMFRANFAVRSIGKFVLGRNWRRASHEEREEYLGLFEDLIVVTYVDRFSRLAGGSMIVKKTRAE
;
A
#
# COMPACT_ATOMS: atom_id res chain seq x y z
N MET A 1 45.10 46.54 1.89
CA MET A 1 44.42 46.05 0.67
C MET A 1 45.06 44.71 0.32
N SER A 2 44.41 43.55 0.28
CA SER A 2 42.98 43.25 0.29
C SER A 2 42.77 41.80 0.75
N PHE A 3 41.86 41.62 1.71
CA PHE A 3 41.23 40.37 2.10
C PHE A 3 40.49 39.76 0.89
N GLN A 4 41.04 38.77 0.17
CA GLN A 4 40.28 38.12 -0.92
C GLN A 4 40.47 36.60 -1.13
N LEU A 5 41.14 35.86 -0.23
CA LEU A 5 41.27 34.40 -0.42
C LEU A 5 40.38 33.53 0.50
N LEU A 6 39.65 34.13 1.43
CA LEU A 6 38.79 33.40 2.38
C LEU A 6 37.30 33.37 1.99
N ARG A 7 36.94 33.68 0.74
CA ARG A 7 35.53 33.76 0.27
C ARG A 7 35.16 32.70 -0.78
N ARG A 8 35.87 31.57 -0.81
CA ARG A 8 35.55 30.44 -1.71
C ARG A 8 35.23 29.13 -0.99
N ARG A 9 35.59 28.99 0.29
CA ARG A 9 35.33 27.76 1.08
C ARG A 9 33.97 27.75 1.78
N SER A 10 33.29 28.89 1.89
CA SER A 10 31.99 29.00 2.57
C SER A 10 30.78 28.60 1.72
N LEU A 11 30.93 28.42 0.40
CA LEU A 11 29.81 28.04 -0.49
C LEU A 11 29.49 26.54 -0.46
N VAL A 12 30.48 25.69 -0.16
CA VAL A 12 30.29 24.22 -0.10
C VAL A 12 29.63 23.81 1.22
N GLY A 13 29.92 24.51 2.33
CA GLY A 13 29.29 24.25 3.63
C GLY A 13 27.80 24.65 3.68
N GLY A 14 27.42 25.72 2.97
CA GLY A 14 26.02 26.16 2.89
C GLY A 14 25.13 25.20 2.08
N LEU A 15 25.65 24.63 0.99
CA LEU A 15 24.88 23.71 0.14
C LEU A 15 24.57 22.37 0.84
N LEU A 16 25.51 21.86 1.65
CA LEU A 16 25.36 20.62 2.41
C LEU A 16 24.35 20.76 3.57
N ALA A 17 24.27 21.94 4.20
CA ALA A 17 23.29 22.22 5.25
C ALA A 17 21.86 22.32 4.69
N VAL A 18 21.69 22.85 3.47
CA VAL A 18 20.37 22.92 2.82
C VAL A 18 19.87 21.52 2.43
N VAL A 19 20.74 20.64 1.91
CA VAL A 19 20.37 19.25 1.56
C VAL A 19 19.92 18.44 2.80
N MET A 20 20.54 18.62 3.96
CA MET A 20 20.10 17.95 5.19
C MET A 20 18.71 18.42 5.68
N LEU A 21 18.34 19.68 5.44
CA LEU A 21 17.03 20.21 5.83
C LEU A 21 15.90 19.68 4.93
N PHE A 22 16.20 19.29 3.68
CA PHE A 22 15.20 18.69 2.77
C PHE A 22 14.89 17.23 3.09
N SER A 23 15.83 16.47 3.64
CA SER A 23 15.62 15.03 3.93
C SER A 23 14.61 14.77 5.05
N CYS A 24 14.41 15.71 5.98
CA CYS A 24 13.47 15.53 7.10
C CYS A 24 12.00 15.73 6.67
N GLN A 25 11.73 16.61 5.70
CA GLN A 25 10.36 16.89 5.26
C GLN A 25 9.76 15.77 4.39
N ALA A 26 10.59 14.97 3.72
CA ALA A 26 10.13 13.85 2.91
C ALA A 26 9.53 12.70 3.75
N VAL A 27 9.99 12.52 4.99
CA VAL A 27 9.57 11.40 5.86
C VAL A 27 8.17 11.63 6.44
N ALA A 28 7.86 12.86 6.88
CA ALA A 28 6.54 13.19 7.43
C ALA A 28 5.41 12.96 6.41
N GLY A 29 5.62 13.40 5.16
CA GLY A 29 4.63 13.22 4.09
C GLY A 29 4.35 11.76 3.72
N ILE A 30 5.31 10.86 3.92
CA ILE A 30 5.11 9.41 3.69
C ILE A 30 4.18 8.82 4.76
N GLU A 31 4.38 9.19 6.02
CA GLU A 31 3.54 8.69 7.13
C GLU A 31 2.10 9.20 7.03
N GLU A 32 1.91 10.47 6.67
CA GLU A 32 0.60 11.06 6.43
C GLU A 32 -0.11 10.41 5.23
N GLY A 33 0.61 10.19 4.13
CA GLY A 33 0.08 9.49 2.96
C GLY A 33 -0.35 8.06 3.25
N ALA A 34 0.45 7.31 4.01
CA ALA A 34 0.12 5.94 4.40
C ALA A 34 -1.07 5.88 5.37
N ASN A 35 -1.17 6.81 6.34
CA ASN A 35 -2.36 6.93 7.18
C ASN A 35 -3.63 7.19 6.36
N ALA A 36 -3.57 8.13 5.41
CA ALA A 36 -4.70 8.47 4.56
C ALA A 36 -5.13 7.28 3.67
N LEU A 37 -4.16 6.54 3.12
CA LEU A 37 -4.39 5.32 2.36
C LEU A 37 -5.13 4.27 3.19
N LEU A 38 -4.65 3.98 4.41
CA LEU A 38 -5.26 2.99 5.29
C LEU A 38 -6.69 3.37 5.67
N LYS A 39 -6.95 4.65 5.94
CA LYS A 39 -8.30 5.13 6.25
C LYS A 39 -9.24 4.97 5.04
N SER A 40 -8.81 5.42 3.87
CA SER A 40 -9.58 5.28 2.62
C SER A 40 -9.90 3.81 2.29
N LEU A 41 -8.93 2.92 2.52
CA LEU A 41 -9.09 1.48 2.35
C LEU A 41 -10.15 0.89 3.30
N ALA A 42 -10.09 1.27 4.58
CA ALA A 42 -11.06 0.82 5.57
C ALA A 42 -12.47 1.27 5.20
N ASP A 43 -12.64 2.55 4.84
CA ASP A 43 -13.93 3.12 4.45
C ASP A 43 -14.51 2.44 3.19
N GLN A 44 -13.66 2.20 2.18
CA GLN A 44 -14.05 1.47 0.96
C GLN A 44 -14.43 0.03 1.26
N ALA A 45 -13.70 -0.66 2.13
CA ALA A 45 -13.98 -2.05 2.50
C ALA A 45 -15.31 -2.16 3.24
N ILE A 46 -15.55 -1.30 4.24
CA ILE A 46 -16.82 -1.24 4.98
C ILE A 46 -17.96 -1.02 3.97
N LYS A 47 -17.90 0.04 3.17
CA LYS A 47 -18.96 0.36 2.19
C LYS A 47 -19.20 -0.76 1.17
N SER A 48 -18.15 -1.47 0.75
CA SER A 48 -18.25 -2.50 -0.29
C SER A 48 -18.75 -3.85 0.22
N LEU A 49 -18.60 -4.14 1.52
CA LEU A 49 -18.74 -5.49 2.07
C LEU A 49 -19.76 -5.64 3.19
N THR A 50 -20.13 -4.56 3.90
CA THR A 50 -20.97 -4.66 5.11
C THR A 50 -22.42 -4.31 4.88
N ASP A 51 -22.80 -3.90 3.66
CA ASP A 51 -24.19 -3.69 3.29
C ASP A 51 -24.92 -5.04 3.18
N ALA A 52 -25.82 -5.29 4.14
CA ALA A 52 -26.54 -6.55 4.29
C ALA A 52 -27.52 -6.83 3.13
N ASP A 53 -27.99 -5.77 2.46
CA ASP A 53 -28.95 -5.87 1.36
C ASP A 53 -28.27 -6.16 0.02
N THR A 54 -26.94 -6.01 -0.04
CA THR A 54 -26.16 -6.29 -1.25
C THR A 54 -25.98 -7.81 -1.45
N PRO A 55 -26.44 -8.43 -2.56
CA PRO A 55 -26.27 -9.86 -2.81
C PRO A 55 -24.82 -10.32 -2.82
N ARG A 56 -24.53 -11.56 -2.43
CA ARG A 56 -23.15 -12.09 -2.36
C ARG A 56 -22.34 -11.94 -3.66
N PRO A 57 -22.89 -12.22 -4.86
CA PRO A 57 -22.14 -12.02 -6.12
C PRO A 57 -21.74 -10.56 -6.35
N GLU A 58 -22.58 -9.62 -5.93
CA GLU A 58 -22.31 -8.19 -5.97
C GLU A 58 -21.17 -7.81 -5.02
N ARG A 59 -21.19 -8.31 -3.77
CA ARG A 59 -20.10 -8.11 -2.79
C ARG A 59 -18.77 -8.64 -3.29
N ILE A 60 -18.76 -9.82 -3.93
CA ILE A 60 -17.57 -10.40 -4.59
C ILE A 60 -17.02 -9.45 -5.64
N ARG A 61 -17.88 -8.93 -6.53
CA ARG A 61 -17.44 -8.01 -7.58
C ARG A 61 -16.86 -6.72 -7.01
N ARG A 62 -17.54 -6.10 -6.05
CA ARG A 62 -17.08 -4.86 -5.38
C ARG A 62 -15.75 -5.08 -4.67
N PHE A 63 -15.63 -6.18 -3.91
CA PHE A 63 -14.38 -6.51 -3.21
C PHE A 63 -13.23 -6.74 -4.17
N ARG A 64 -13.45 -7.51 -5.24
CA ARG A 64 -12.41 -7.78 -6.24
C ARG A 64 -11.89 -6.48 -6.86
N ASN A 65 -12.79 -5.54 -7.19
CA ASN A 65 -12.39 -4.24 -7.73
C ASN A 65 -11.56 -3.43 -6.74
N MET A 66 -11.99 -3.35 -5.48
CA MET A 66 -11.24 -2.68 -4.41
C MET A 66 -9.87 -3.35 -4.19
N PHE A 67 -9.83 -4.68 -4.16
CA PHE A 67 -8.61 -5.44 -3.95
C PHE A 67 -7.58 -5.20 -5.06
N ARG A 68 -8.01 -5.24 -6.34
CA ARG A 68 -7.14 -4.95 -7.49
C ARG A 68 -6.65 -3.50 -7.54
N ALA A 69 -7.50 -2.55 -7.13
CA ALA A 69 -7.17 -1.13 -7.18
C ALA A 69 -6.15 -0.71 -6.11
N ASN A 70 -6.14 -1.38 -4.95
CA ASN A 70 -5.39 -0.91 -3.80
C ASN A 70 -4.25 -1.86 -3.38
N PHE A 71 -4.18 -3.09 -3.91
CA PHE A 71 -3.12 -4.04 -3.59
C PHE A 71 -2.33 -4.46 -4.82
N ALA A 72 -1.02 -4.68 -4.64
CA ALA A 72 -0.15 -5.26 -5.65
C ALA A 72 -0.35 -6.79 -5.74
N VAL A 73 -1.58 -7.23 -6.06
CA VAL A 73 -2.04 -8.63 -6.00
C VAL A 73 -1.06 -9.59 -6.67
N ARG A 74 -0.57 -9.25 -7.87
CA ARG A 74 0.40 -10.08 -8.60
C ARG A 74 1.72 -10.21 -7.85
N SER A 75 2.26 -9.12 -7.32
CA SER A 75 3.53 -9.13 -6.57
C SER A 75 3.39 -9.93 -5.29
N ILE A 76 2.27 -9.78 -4.57
CA ILE A 76 1.97 -10.56 -3.36
C ILE A 76 1.86 -12.05 -3.72
N GLY A 77 1.11 -12.41 -4.75
CA GLY A 77 0.97 -13.80 -5.19
C GLY A 77 2.33 -14.42 -5.57
N LYS A 78 3.15 -13.71 -6.34
CA LYS A 78 4.53 -14.13 -6.67
C LYS A 78 5.37 -14.36 -5.41
N PHE A 79 5.29 -13.45 -4.44
CA PHE A 79 5.98 -13.54 -3.17
C PHE A 79 5.53 -14.78 -2.38
N VAL A 80 4.21 -15.02 -2.29
CA VAL A 80 3.63 -16.17 -1.59
C VAL A 80 4.04 -17.50 -2.24
N LEU A 81 4.07 -17.59 -3.57
CA LEU A 81 4.51 -18.80 -4.27
C LEU A 81 6.02 -19.08 -4.08
N GLY A 82 6.79 -18.04 -3.77
CA GLY A 82 8.20 -18.15 -3.42
C GLY A 82 9.04 -18.78 -4.52
N ARG A 83 9.89 -19.75 -4.16
CA ARG A 83 10.82 -20.40 -5.09
C ARG A 83 10.12 -21.09 -6.25
N ASN A 84 8.91 -21.59 -6.04
CA ASN A 84 8.15 -22.31 -7.06
C ASN A 84 7.73 -21.40 -8.21
N TRP A 85 7.65 -20.08 -8.00
CA TRP A 85 7.41 -19.12 -9.09
C TRP A 85 8.43 -19.26 -10.22
N ARG A 86 9.72 -19.47 -9.90
CA ARG A 86 10.78 -19.62 -10.90
C ARG A 86 10.70 -20.94 -11.66
N ARG A 87 10.04 -21.96 -11.09
CA ARG A 87 9.91 -23.31 -11.66
C ARG A 87 8.66 -23.48 -12.51
N ALA A 88 7.61 -22.71 -12.22
CA ALA A 88 6.34 -22.77 -12.94
C ALA A 88 6.47 -22.24 -14.38
N SER A 89 5.70 -22.82 -15.30
CA SER A 89 5.53 -22.35 -16.68
C SER A 89 4.84 -20.98 -16.72
N HIS A 90 4.75 -20.39 -17.92
CA HIS A 90 3.99 -19.16 -18.08
C HIS A 90 2.50 -19.36 -17.77
N GLU A 91 1.94 -20.44 -18.29
CA GLU A 91 0.53 -20.83 -18.13
C GLU A 91 0.21 -21.11 -16.65
N GLU A 92 1.06 -21.89 -15.97
CA GLU A 92 0.89 -22.18 -14.54
C GLU A 92 0.95 -20.92 -13.68
N ARG A 93 1.79 -19.94 -14.04
CA ARG A 93 1.90 -18.66 -13.34
C ARG A 93 0.63 -17.83 -13.50
N GLU A 94 0.07 -17.78 -14.70
CA GLU A 94 -1.17 -17.04 -14.97
C GLU A 94 -2.36 -17.67 -14.25
N GLU A 95 -2.49 -18.99 -14.34
CA GLU A 95 -3.54 -19.75 -13.66
C GLU A 95 -3.43 -19.58 -12.14
N TYR A 96 -2.23 -19.75 -11.58
CA TYR A 96 -1.97 -19.55 -10.16
C TYR A 96 -2.38 -18.15 -9.70
N LEU A 97 -2.02 -17.10 -10.43
CA LEU A 97 -2.35 -15.73 -10.04
C LEU A 97 -3.86 -15.48 -10.06
N GLY A 98 -4.58 -16.06 -11.03
CA GLY A 98 -6.04 -16.02 -11.07
C GLY A 98 -6.67 -16.72 -9.86
N LEU A 99 -6.26 -17.96 -9.59
CA LEU A 99 -6.75 -18.75 -8.46
C LEU A 99 -6.39 -18.13 -7.11
N PHE A 100 -5.20 -17.55 -6.98
CA PHE A 100 -4.77 -16.82 -5.80
C PHE A 100 -5.69 -15.63 -5.51
N GLU A 101 -5.98 -14.81 -6.53
CA GLU A 101 -6.91 -13.68 -6.38
C GLU A 101 -8.30 -14.17 -5.97
N ASP A 102 -8.83 -15.19 -6.65
CA ASP A 102 -10.16 -15.75 -6.38
C ASP A 102 -10.26 -16.27 -4.95
N LEU A 103 -9.24 -17.02 -4.50
CA LEU A 103 -9.16 -17.54 -3.14
C LEU A 103 -9.23 -16.41 -2.10
N ILE A 104 -8.45 -15.34 -2.26
CA ILE A 104 -8.48 -14.20 -1.35
C ILE A 104 -9.85 -13.54 -1.37
N VAL A 105 -10.41 -13.30 -2.56
CA VAL A 105 -11.71 -12.63 -2.71
C VAL A 105 -12.82 -13.39 -1.98
N VAL A 106 -12.96 -14.70 -2.23
CA VAL A 106 -14.03 -15.50 -1.62
C VAL A 106 -13.81 -15.70 -0.12
N THR A 107 -12.55 -15.83 0.33
CA THR A 107 -12.22 -16.04 1.74
C THR A 107 -12.60 -14.84 2.60
N TYR A 108 -12.40 -13.62 2.10
CA TYR A 108 -12.58 -12.41 2.90
C TYR A 108 -13.97 -11.77 2.75
N VAL A 109 -14.66 -11.94 1.62
CA VAL A 109 -16.04 -11.44 1.43
C VAL A 109 -16.98 -11.90 2.57
N ASP A 110 -16.91 -13.18 2.93
CA ASP A 110 -17.80 -13.74 3.95
C ASP A 110 -17.34 -13.37 5.37
N ARG A 111 -16.03 -13.11 5.57
CA ARG A 111 -15.47 -12.64 6.86
C ARG A 111 -15.83 -11.19 7.16
N PHE A 112 -15.76 -10.30 6.16
CA PHE A 112 -16.10 -8.89 6.32
C PHE A 112 -17.59 -8.66 6.57
N SER A 113 -18.45 -9.55 6.05
CA SER A 113 -19.89 -9.52 6.37
C SER A 113 -20.15 -9.63 7.89
N ARG A 114 -19.24 -10.28 8.64
CA ARG A 114 -19.31 -10.41 10.11
C ARG A 114 -18.68 -9.23 10.87
N LEU A 115 -17.93 -8.37 10.18
CA LEU A 115 -17.28 -7.19 10.75
C LEU A 115 -18.17 -5.93 10.67
N ALA A 116 -19.39 -6.05 10.14
CA ALA A 116 -20.37 -4.97 10.08
C ALA A 116 -20.56 -4.36 11.47
N GLY A 117 -20.16 -3.10 11.64
CA GLY A 117 -20.25 -2.34 12.90
C GLY A 117 -18.91 -2.06 13.62
N GLY A 118 -17.78 -2.58 13.16
CA GLY A 118 -16.45 -2.30 13.73
C GLY A 118 -15.83 -0.99 13.24
N SER A 119 -15.23 -0.20 14.15
CA SER A 119 -14.40 0.96 13.80
C SER A 119 -12.92 0.54 13.71
N MET A 120 -12.22 0.94 12.64
CA MET A 120 -10.78 0.75 12.51
C MET A 120 -10.04 1.98 13.05
N ILE A 121 -9.10 1.76 13.97
CA ILE A 121 -8.24 2.82 14.52
C ILE A 121 -6.80 2.58 14.07
N VAL A 122 -6.24 3.51 13.30
CA VAL A 122 -4.81 3.51 12.96
C VAL A 122 -4.03 4.06 14.15
N LYS A 123 -3.25 3.21 14.83
CA LYS A 123 -2.54 3.59 16.07
C LYS A 123 -1.25 4.36 15.82
N LYS A 124 -0.48 3.97 14.78
CA LYS A 124 0.79 4.58 14.42
C LYS A 124 1.12 4.20 12.98
N THR A 125 1.72 5.14 12.25
CA THR A 125 2.38 4.89 10.97
C THR A 125 3.83 5.32 11.09
N ARG A 126 4.74 4.58 10.45
CA ARG A 126 6.16 4.85 10.49
C ARG A 126 6.75 4.56 9.11
N ALA A 127 7.57 5.47 8.59
CA ALA A 127 8.42 5.15 7.44
C ALA A 127 9.61 4.29 7.88
N GLU A 128 9.88 3.20 7.17
CA GLU A 128 11.09 2.36 7.36
C GLU A 128 12.29 2.92 6.59
#